data_AF-A0A2J7TJR4-F1
#
_entry.id   AF-A0A2J7TJR4-F1
#
_cell.length_a   1.000
_cell.length_b   1.000
_cell.length_c   1.000
_cell.angle_alpha   90.00
_cell.angle_beta   90.00
_cell.angle_gamma   90.00
#
_symmetry.space_group_name_H-M   'P 1'
#
loop_
_entity.id
_entity.type
_entity.pdbx_description
1 polymer ?
#
loop_
_entity_poly.entity_id
_entity_poly.type
_entity_poly.pdbx_seq_one_letter_code
_entity_poly.pdbx_strand_id
1 'polypeptide(L)'
;MATVKVKIISSIAGDNYSYAPGDIIDLDEAIAQAWQEAGLSTPAPDGEVAAAQIETLTAQLADATGARDGLAKAKSDLEGQLANAKAEKAGAIADKVLTKKAADDAQAALSAAQKAASDAAVKTATDLAAVSKERDDFKTQADELGKQLADALAQIETLKAAATPAATTTTAAPAAAQQ
;
A
#
# COMPACT_ATOMS: atom_id res chain seq x y z
N MET A 1 -87.28 18.46 27.45
CA MET A 1 -86.23 19.48 27.28
C MET A 1 -85.05 18.79 26.63
N ALA A 2 -84.45 19.40 25.61
CA ALA A 2 -83.30 18.82 24.92
C ALA A 2 -82.05 19.04 25.79
N THR A 3 -81.28 17.99 26.03
CA THR A 3 -80.01 18.07 26.75
C THR A 3 -78.85 17.94 25.79
N VAL A 4 -77.78 18.70 26.03
CA VAL A 4 -76.54 18.68 25.26
C VAL A 4 -75.36 18.37 26.19
N LYS A 5 -74.37 17.65 25.65
CA LYS A 5 -73.14 17.33 26.37
C LYS A 5 -72.16 18.48 26.30
N VAL A 6 -71.70 18.92 27.47
CA VAL A 6 -70.64 19.92 27.57
C VAL A 6 -69.46 19.37 28.35
N LYS A 7 -68.26 19.85 28.02
CA LYS A 7 -67.04 19.61 28.79
C LYS A 7 -66.76 20.81 29.67
N ILE A 8 -66.62 20.59 30.96
CA ILE A 8 -66.31 21.64 31.93
C ILE A 8 -64.85 22.10 31.79
N ILE A 9 -64.61 23.41 31.73
CA ILE A 9 -63.26 23.99 31.55
C ILE A 9 -62.63 24.36 32.90
N SER A 10 -63.45 24.76 33.88
CA SER A 10 -63.03 25.21 35.20
C SER A 10 -63.89 24.56 36.28
N SER A 11 -63.38 24.41 37.52
CA SER A 11 -64.14 23.77 38.59
C SER A 11 -65.42 24.55 38.90
N ILE A 12 -66.57 23.89 38.91
CA ILE A 12 -67.87 24.48 39.27
C ILE A 12 -68.44 23.69 40.45
N ALA A 13 -68.70 24.37 41.56
CA ALA A 13 -69.31 23.76 42.73
C ALA A 13 -70.57 24.53 43.14
N GLY A 14 -71.63 23.80 43.48
CA GLY A 14 -72.86 24.32 44.05
C GLY A 14 -73.35 23.43 45.20
N ASP A 15 -74.44 23.82 45.84
CA ASP A 15 -74.92 23.20 47.08
C ASP A 15 -75.22 21.69 46.97
N ASN A 16 -75.45 21.16 45.76
CA ASN A 16 -75.77 19.75 45.51
C ASN A 16 -74.95 19.10 44.37
N TYR A 17 -73.95 19.79 43.82
CA TYR A 17 -73.14 19.26 42.71
C TYR A 17 -71.73 19.85 42.72
N SER A 18 -70.78 19.07 42.22
CA SER A 18 -69.40 19.52 42.00
C SER A 18 -68.91 18.89 40.70
N TYR A 19 -68.47 19.73 39.78
CA TYR A 19 -67.90 19.33 38.51
C TYR A 19 -66.45 19.81 38.42
N ALA A 20 -65.56 18.87 38.10
CA ALA A 20 -64.15 19.15 37.90
C ALA A 20 -63.89 19.58 36.44
N PRO A 21 -62.79 20.32 36.19
CA PRO A 21 -62.30 20.56 34.85
C PRO A 21 -62.10 19.23 34.12
N GLY A 22 -62.69 19.11 32.93
CA GLY A 22 -62.63 17.91 32.11
C GLY A 22 -63.86 17.01 32.19
N ASP A 23 -64.74 17.18 33.19
CA ASP A 23 -65.99 16.41 33.30
C ASP A 23 -66.89 16.66 32.08
N ILE A 24 -67.50 15.58 31.58
CA ILE A 24 -68.52 15.66 30.53
C ILE A 24 -69.88 15.41 31.20
N ILE A 25 -70.77 16.39 31.09
CA ILE A 25 -72.08 16.34 31.73
C ILE A 25 -73.18 16.71 30.74
N ASP A 26 -74.37 16.16 30.97
CA ASP A 26 -75.58 16.50 30.22
C ASP A 26 -76.25 17.72 30.88
N LEU A 27 -76.42 18.80 30.12
CA LEU A 27 -77.10 20.02 30.57
C LEU A 27 -78.26 20.34 29.64
N ASP A 28 -79.28 21.03 30.16
CA ASP A 28 -80.28 21.68 29.30
C ASP A 28 -79.59 22.67 28.33
N GLU A 29 -80.07 22.72 27.10
CA GLU A 29 -79.46 23.52 26.03
C GLU A 29 -79.30 25.01 26.38
N ALA A 30 -80.27 25.60 27.08
CA ALA A 30 -80.17 27.01 27.49
C ALA A 30 -79.10 27.22 28.56
N ILE A 31 -78.92 26.25 29.46
CA ILE A 31 -77.89 26.29 30.51
C ILE A 31 -76.50 26.06 29.89
N ALA A 32 -76.39 25.11 28.97
CA ALA A 32 -75.15 24.82 28.24
C ALA A 32 -74.66 26.05 27.46
N GLN A 33 -75.54 26.75 26.75
CA GLN A 33 -75.19 27.98 26.03
C GLN A 33 -74.71 29.08 26.98
N ALA A 34 -75.43 29.33 28.07
CA ALA A 34 -75.02 30.32 29.07
C ALA A 34 -73.65 29.98 29.69
N TRP A 35 -73.36 28.70 29.95
CA TRP A 35 -72.08 28.27 30.50
C TRP A 35 -70.95 28.33 29.48
N GLN A 36 -71.23 28.13 28.18
CA GLN A 36 -70.25 28.32 27.11
C GLN A 36 -69.91 29.80 26.90
N GLU A 37 -70.92 30.68 26.88
CA GLU A 37 -70.73 32.13 26.78
C GLU A 37 -69.94 32.69 27.97
N ALA A 38 -70.18 32.16 29.17
CA ALA A 38 -69.41 32.48 30.37
C ALA A 38 -68.00 31.87 30.40
N GLY A 39 -67.62 31.05 29.41
CA GLY A 39 -66.31 30.38 29.35
C GLY A 39 -66.11 29.28 30.39
N LEU A 40 -67.19 28.76 30.98
CA LEU A 40 -67.17 27.72 32.00
C LEU A 40 -67.18 26.30 31.41
N SER A 41 -67.67 26.16 30.18
CA SER A 41 -67.72 24.89 29.46
C SER A 41 -67.46 25.07 27.96
N THR A 42 -67.07 24.00 27.26
CA THR A 42 -67.11 23.92 25.79
C THR A 42 -68.12 22.84 25.37
N PRO A 43 -68.56 22.81 24.10
CA PRO A 43 -69.18 21.61 23.55
C PRO A 43 -68.30 20.39 23.86
N ALA A 44 -68.92 19.31 24.35
CA ALA A 44 -68.18 18.06 24.49
C ALA A 44 -67.74 17.61 23.09
N PRO A 45 -66.51 17.10 22.93
CA PRO A 45 -66.11 16.50 21.67
C PRO A 45 -67.08 15.37 21.35
N ASP A 46 -67.52 15.30 20.09
CA ASP A 46 -68.29 14.16 19.62
C ASP A 46 -67.46 12.89 19.86
N GLY A 47 -68.08 11.86 20.45
CA GLY A 47 -67.42 10.60 20.76
C GLY A 47 -66.82 9.95 19.51
N GLU A 48 -67.46 10.13 18.36
CA GLU A 48 -66.93 9.65 17.08
C GLU A 48 -65.70 10.44 16.62
N VAL A 49 -65.69 11.76 16.81
CA VAL A 49 -64.53 12.62 16.49
C VAL A 49 -63.34 12.32 17.40
N ALA A 50 -63.60 12.14 18.70
CA ALA A 50 -62.57 11.76 19.66
C ALA A 50 -61.99 10.38 19.36
N ALA A 51 -62.83 9.41 19.00
CA ALA A 51 -62.39 8.07 18.60
C ALA A 51 -61.54 8.10 17.32
N ALA A 52 -61.96 8.84 16.29
CA ALA A 52 -61.21 9.00 15.05
C ALA A 52 -59.84 9.68 15.27
N GLN A 53 -59.77 10.65 16.18
CA GLN A 53 -58.51 11.31 16.53
C GLN A 53 -57.57 10.37 17.29
N ILE A 54 -58.09 9.54 18.21
CA ILE A 54 -57.30 8.52 18.90
C ILE A 54 -56.76 7.49 17.91
N GLU A 55 -57.58 7.02 16.97
CA GLU A 55 -57.14 6.08 15.93
C GLU A 55 -56.01 6.68 15.08
N THR A 56 -56.17 7.93 14.64
CA THR A 56 -55.14 8.65 13.87
C THR A 56 -53.82 8.78 14.63
N LEU A 57 -53.88 9.21 15.91
CA LEU A 57 -52.69 9.35 16.75
C LEU A 57 -52.02 8.00 17.02
N THR A 58 -52.82 6.93 17.16
CA THR A 58 -52.31 5.57 17.34
C THR A 58 -51.56 5.09 16.11
N ALA A 59 -52.11 5.33 14.91
CA ALA A 59 -51.45 5.02 13.65
C ALA A 59 -50.14 5.81 13.49
N GLN A 60 -50.15 7.11 13.77
CA GLN A 60 -48.95 7.95 13.74
C GLN A 60 -47.87 7.47 14.73
N LEU A 61 -48.26 7.04 15.92
CA LEU A 61 -47.33 6.49 16.90
C LEU A 61 -46.71 5.16 16.42
N ALA A 62 -47.51 4.30 15.79
CA ALA A 62 -47.02 3.05 15.21
C ALA A 62 -46.01 3.33 14.08
N ASP A 63 -46.33 4.25 13.17
CA ASP A 63 -45.44 4.65 12.08
C ASP A 63 -44.13 5.25 12.60
N ALA A 64 -44.21 6.17 13.57
CA ALA A 64 -43.05 6.79 14.18
C ALA A 64 -42.15 5.75 14.90
N THR A 65 -42.76 4.77 15.55
CA THR A 65 -42.04 3.66 16.20
C THR A 65 -41.33 2.79 15.16
N GLY A 66 -42.02 2.43 14.08
CA GLY A 66 -41.42 1.69 12.97
C GLY A 66 -40.25 2.44 12.33
N ALA A 67 -40.40 3.75 12.10
CA ALA A 67 -39.34 4.59 11.55
C ALA A 67 -38.13 4.67 12.50
N ARG A 68 -38.36 4.82 13.81
CA ARG A 68 -37.29 4.81 14.82
C ARG A 68 -36.51 3.49 14.80
N ASP A 69 -37.22 2.37 14.75
CA ASP A 69 -36.59 1.05 14.77
C ASP A 69 -35.80 0.79 13.48
N GLY A 70 -36.33 1.25 12.33
CA GLY A 70 -35.62 1.24 11.06
C GLY A 70 -34.34 2.07 11.08
N LEU A 71 -34.38 3.27 11.67
CA LEU A 71 -33.21 4.12 11.85
C LEU A 71 -32.18 3.51 12.80
N ALA A 72 -32.63 2.88 13.90
CA ALA A 72 -31.75 2.20 14.84
C ALA A 72 -31.00 1.04 14.16
N LYS A 73 -31.69 0.27 13.31
CA LYS A 73 -31.06 -0.78 12.50
C LYS A 73 -30.06 -0.22 11.50
N ALA A 74 -30.44 0.81 10.74
CA ALA A 74 -29.56 1.46 9.78
C ALA A 74 -28.29 2.03 10.44
N LYS A 75 -28.43 2.60 11.65
CA LYS A 75 -27.28 3.07 12.45
C LYS A 75 -26.34 1.91 12.80
N SER A 76 -26.88 0.79 13.27
CA SER A 76 -26.09 -0.41 13.59
C SER A 76 -25.35 -0.95 12.37
N ASP A 77 -26.01 -1.00 11.21
CA ASP A 77 -25.41 -1.48 9.97
C ASP A 77 -24.27 -0.56 9.51
N LEU A 78 -24.46 0.77 9.59
CA LEU A 78 -23.43 1.76 9.27
C LEU A 78 -22.24 1.71 10.24
N GLU A 79 -22.48 1.48 11.52
CA GLU A 79 -21.41 1.27 12.51
C GLU A 79 -20.58 0.02 12.17
N GLY A 80 -21.23 -1.07 11.74
CA GLY A 80 -20.56 -2.27 11.25
C GLY A 80 -19.73 -2.02 9.98
N GLN A 81 -20.31 -1.33 9.00
CA GLN A 81 -19.60 -0.95 7.77
C GLN A 81 -18.38 -0.07 8.07
N LEU A 82 -18.51 0.89 9.00
CA LEU A 82 -17.40 1.74 9.41
C LEU A 82 -16.28 0.95 10.10
N ALA A 83 -16.63 -0.03 10.93
CA ALA A 83 -15.65 -0.91 11.57
C ALA A 83 -14.88 -1.74 10.53
N ASN A 84 -15.58 -2.32 9.55
CA ASN A 84 -14.96 -3.08 8.47
C ASN A 84 -14.05 -2.20 7.61
N ALA A 85 -14.50 -1.01 7.19
CA ALA A 85 -13.70 -0.07 6.42
C ALA A 85 -12.42 0.37 7.16
N LYS A 86 -12.49 0.53 8.50
CA LYS A 86 -11.31 0.82 9.33
C LYS A 86 -10.32 -0.35 9.32
N ALA A 87 -10.81 -1.59 9.44
CA ALA A 87 -9.98 -2.79 9.40
C ALA A 87 -9.29 -2.97 8.04
N GLU A 88 -10.04 -2.82 6.94
CA GLU A 88 -9.50 -2.87 5.58
C GLU A 88 -8.44 -1.81 5.35
N LYS A 89 -8.69 -0.56 5.78
CA LYS A 89 -7.70 0.52 5.70
C LYS A 89 -6.42 0.19 6.47
N ALA A 90 -6.54 -0.39 7.67
CA ALA A 90 -5.39 -0.79 8.47
C ALA A 90 -4.57 -1.89 7.76
N GLY A 91 -5.24 -2.89 7.18
CA GLY A 91 -4.61 -3.93 6.36
C GLY A 91 -3.86 -3.35 5.16
N ALA A 92 -4.51 -2.48 4.39
CA ALA A 92 -3.88 -1.83 3.24
C ALA A 92 -2.65 -0.97 3.61
N ILE A 93 -2.66 -0.32 4.78
CA ILE A 93 -1.49 0.41 5.29
C ILE A 93 -0.36 -0.55 5.63
N ALA A 94 -0.65 -1.68 6.28
CA ALA A 94 0.37 -2.69 6.61
C ALA A 94 1.01 -3.26 5.34
N ASP A 95 0.21 -3.62 4.33
CA ASP A 95 0.69 -4.12 3.05
C ASP A 95 1.57 -3.09 2.32
N LYS A 96 1.18 -1.80 2.37
CA LYS A 96 1.98 -0.71 1.80
C LYS A 96 3.35 -0.56 2.50
N VAL A 97 3.40 -0.74 3.81
CA VAL A 97 4.67 -0.69 4.56
C VAL A 97 5.58 -1.87 4.19
N LEU A 98 5.01 -3.09 4.10
CA LEU A 98 5.76 -4.29 3.73
C LEU A 98 6.30 -4.21 2.30
N THR A 99 5.47 -3.78 1.35
CA THR A 99 5.88 -3.61 -0.06
C THR A 99 6.94 -2.53 -0.22
N LYS A 100 6.83 -1.41 0.51
CA LYS A 100 7.87 -0.38 0.53
C LYS A 100 9.19 -0.94 1.07
N LYS A 101 9.16 -1.67 2.18
CA LYS A 101 10.37 -2.28 2.75
C LYS A 101 11.01 -3.25 1.76
N ALA A 102 10.21 -4.10 1.11
CA ALA A 102 10.72 -5.04 0.10
C ALA A 102 11.36 -4.32 -1.10
N ALA A 103 10.80 -3.18 -1.53
CA ALA A 103 11.38 -2.36 -2.57
C ALA A 103 12.72 -1.72 -2.15
N ASP A 104 12.80 -1.20 -0.92
CA ASP A 104 14.03 -0.63 -0.37
C ASP A 104 15.14 -1.69 -0.25
N ASP A 105 14.80 -2.90 0.24
CA ASP A 105 15.71 -4.04 0.33
C ASP A 105 16.19 -4.48 -1.07
N ALA A 106 15.30 -4.54 -2.06
CA ALA A 106 15.63 -4.89 -3.44
C ALA A 106 16.56 -3.85 -4.09
N GLN A 107 16.32 -2.56 -3.83
CA GLN A 107 17.18 -1.48 -4.32
C GLN A 107 18.58 -1.57 -3.71
N ALA A 108 18.68 -1.85 -2.41
CA ALA A 108 19.97 -2.06 -1.75
C ALA A 108 20.74 -3.25 -2.34
N ALA A 109 20.04 -4.38 -2.60
CA ALA A 109 20.62 -5.55 -3.24
C ALA A 109 21.12 -5.24 -4.66
N LEU A 110 20.34 -4.48 -5.45
CA LEU A 110 20.74 -4.06 -6.79
C LEU A 110 22.01 -3.19 -6.76
N SER A 111 22.08 -2.19 -5.88
CA SER A 111 23.28 -1.35 -5.74
C SER A 111 24.51 -2.15 -5.30
N ALA A 112 24.35 -3.10 -4.38
CA ALA A 112 25.44 -4.00 -3.97
C ALA A 112 25.93 -4.87 -5.14
N ALA A 113 25.01 -5.44 -5.92
CA ALA A 113 25.34 -6.26 -7.09
C ALA A 113 26.07 -5.45 -8.17
N GLN A 114 25.63 -4.21 -8.44
CA GLN A 114 26.29 -3.31 -9.39
C GLN A 114 27.72 -2.99 -8.95
N LYS A 115 27.93 -2.71 -7.66
CA LYS A 115 29.27 -2.47 -7.13
C LYS A 115 30.15 -3.72 -7.27
N ALA A 116 29.66 -4.89 -6.90
CA ALA A 116 30.40 -6.14 -7.02
C ALA A 116 30.78 -6.44 -8.48
N ALA A 117 29.87 -6.19 -9.43
CA ALA A 117 30.13 -6.35 -10.86
C ALA A 117 31.21 -5.37 -11.35
N SER A 118 31.16 -4.10 -10.92
CA SER A 118 32.18 -3.10 -11.26
C SER A 118 33.56 -3.48 -10.69
N ASP A 119 33.62 -3.88 -9.42
CA ASP A 119 34.85 -4.30 -8.76
C ASP A 119 35.46 -5.52 -9.47
N ALA A 120 34.63 -6.50 -9.85
CA ALA A 120 35.05 -7.67 -10.61
C ALA A 120 35.58 -7.29 -11.99
N ALA A 121 34.90 -6.39 -12.71
CA ALA A 121 35.35 -5.93 -14.03
C ALA A 121 36.72 -5.23 -13.95
N VAL A 122 36.94 -4.37 -12.96
CA VAL A 122 38.22 -3.71 -12.72
C VAL A 122 39.32 -4.72 -12.41
N LYS A 123 39.02 -5.71 -11.55
CA LYS A 123 39.97 -6.79 -11.23
C LYS A 123 40.34 -7.59 -12.47
N THR A 124 39.36 -8.05 -13.25
CA THR A 124 39.61 -8.79 -14.49
C THR A 124 40.44 -7.98 -15.49
N ALA A 125 40.16 -6.68 -15.65
CA ALA A 125 40.95 -5.82 -16.53
C ALA A 125 42.41 -5.68 -16.05
N THR A 126 42.61 -5.56 -14.73
CA THR A 126 43.94 -5.47 -14.12
C THR A 126 44.72 -6.78 -14.28
N ASP A 127 44.08 -7.91 -13.99
CA ASP A 127 44.66 -9.24 -14.14
C ASP A 127 45.05 -9.50 -15.61
N LEU A 128 44.19 -9.12 -16.56
CA LEU A 128 44.46 -9.26 -17.99
C LEU A 128 45.64 -8.38 -18.46
N ALA A 129 45.76 -7.17 -17.92
CA ALA A 129 46.89 -6.28 -18.21
C ALA A 129 48.20 -6.86 -17.67
N ALA A 130 48.19 -7.44 -16.46
CA ALA A 130 49.35 -8.12 -15.87
C ALA A 130 49.79 -9.32 -16.73
N VAL A 131 48.85 -10.20 -17.09
CA VAL A 131 49.14 -11.37 -17.95
C VAL A 131 49.64 -10.93 -19.33
N SER A 132 49.09 -9.85 -19.89
CA SER A 132 49.56 -9.30 -21.16
C SER A 132 51.01 -8.83 -21.09
N LYS A 133 51.41 -8.19 -19.99
CA LYS A 133 52.78 -7.76 -19.77
C LYS A 133 53.72 -8.96 -19.60
N GLU A 134 53.34 -9.96 -18.79
CA GLU A 134 54.14 -11.18 -18.62
C GLU A 134 54.38 -11.90 -19.94
N ARG A 135 53.35 -12.00 -20.80
CA ARG A 135 53.50 -12.54 -22.17
C ARG A 135 54.54 -11.76 -22.97
N ASP A 136 54.51 -10.43 -22.93
CA ASP A 136 55.41 -9.58 -23.72
C ASP A 136 56.85 -9.69 -23.20
N ASP A 137 57.03 -9.80 -21.88
CA ASP A 137 58.32 -10.07 -21.25
C ASP A 137 58.86 -11.45 -21.66
N PHE A 138 58.03 -12.50 -21.63
CA PHE A 138 58.41 -13.84 -22.09
C PHE A 138 58.78 -13.87 -23.57
N LYS A 139 58.05 -13.13 -24.41
CA LYS A 139 58.38 -13.00 -25.83
C LYS A 139 59.76 -12.37 -26.03
N THR A 140 60.06 -11.31 -25.28
CA THR A 140 61.37 -10.65 -25.31
C THR A 140 62.48 -11.61 -24.87
N GLN A 141 62.26 -12.39 -23.80
CA GLN A 141 63.21 -13.40 -23.34
C GLN A 141 63.44 -14.52 -24.38
N ALA A 142 62.38 -14.97 -25.03
CA ALA A 142 62.46 -15.99 -26.08
C ALA A 142 63.27 -15.50 -27.28
N ASP A 143 63.04 -14.25 -27.72
CA ASP A 143 63.78 -13.62 -28.81
C ASP A 143 65.28 -13.50 -28.47
N GLU A 144 65.60 -13.13 -27.23
CA GLU A 144 66.98 -13.02 -26.74
C GLU A 144 67.68 -14.37 -26.66
N LEU A 145 67.03 -15.40 -26.12
CA LEU A 145 67.56 -16.77 -26.12
C LEU A 145 67.77 -17.29 -27.55
N GLY A 146 66.89 -16.94 -28.48
CA GLY A 146 67.05 -17.27 -29.89
C GLY A 146 68.31 -16.67 -30.51
N LYS A 147 68.63 -15.41 -30.20
CA LYS A 147 69.89 -14.77 -30.63
C LYS A 147 71.11 -15.43 -30.01
N GLN A 148 71.09 -15.67 -28.70
CA GLN A 148 72.19 -16.32 -27.99
C GLN A 148 72.48 -17.72 -28.56
N LEU A 149 71.43 -18.48 -28.92
CA LEU A 149 71.58 -19.77 -29.59
C LEU A 149 72.22 -19.63 -30.97
N ALA A 150 71.78 -18.65 -31.78
CA ALA A 150 72.35 -18.40 -33.10
C ALA A 150 73.84 -18.02 -33.02
N ASP A 151 74.21 -17.16 -32.07
CA ASP A 151 75.60 -16.77 -31.82
C ASP A 151 76.46 -17.95 -31.36
N ALA A 152 75.94 -18.78 -30.45
CA ALA A 152 76.62 -19.99 -29.99
C ALA A 152 76.87 -20.98 -31.14
N LEU A 153 75.89 -21.17 -32.02
CA LEU A 153 76.05 -21.99 -33.22
C LEU A 153 77.13 -21.43 -34.16
N ALA A 154 77.15 -20.12 -34.37
CA ALA A 154 78.18 -19.47 -35.20
C ALA A 154 79.60 -19.61 -34.61
N GLN A 155 79.74 -19.50 -33.28
CA GLN A 155 81.01 -19.74 -32.59
C GLN A 155 81.48 -21.18 -32.75
N ILE A 156 80.57 -22.17 -32.65
CA ILE A 156 80.89 -23.58 -32.88
C ILE A 156 81.44 -23.78 -34.30
N GLU A 157 80.79 -23.20 -35.32
CA GLU A 157 81.28 -23.29 -36.71
C GLU A 157 82.65 -22.63 -36.90
N THR A 158 82.87 -21.48 -36.25
CA THR A 158 84.18 -20.80 -36.26
C THR A 158 85.26 -21.66 -35.61
N LEU A 159 84.98 -22.29 -34.47
CA LEU A 159 85.91 -23.17 -33.78
C LEU A 159 86.21 -24.44 -34.58
N LYS A 160 85.22 -25.02 -35.27
CA LYS A 160 85.42 -26.15 -36.19
C LYS A 160 86.36 -25.78 -37.34
N ALA A 161 86.17 -24.60 -37.93
CA ALA A 161 87.06 -24.11 -38.98
C ALA A 161 88.50 -23.95 -38.48
N ALA A 162 88.69 -23.40 -37.27
CA ALA A 162 90.01 -23.24 -36.65
C ALA A 162 90.68 -24.58 -36.27
N ALA A 163 89.90 -25.59 -35.90
CA ALA A 163 90.42 -26.93 -35.56
C ALA A 163 90.78 -27.77 -36.79
N THR A 164 90.45 -27.32 -38.00
CA THR A 164 90.85 -28.00 -39.24
C THR A 164 92.26 -27.55 -39.62
N PRO A 165 93.30 -28.41 -39.51
CA PRO A 165 94.67 -27.99 -39.81
C PRO A 165 94.78 -27.63 -41.29
N ALA A 166 95.39 -26.47 -41.57
CA ALA A 166 95.74 -26.07 -42.92
C ALA A 166 96.56 -27.19 -43.57
N ALA A 167 96.03 -27.81 -44.62
CA ALA A 167 96.84 -28.59 -45.52
C ALA A 167 97.89 -27.64 -46.10
N THR A 168 99.09 -27.67 -45.53
CA THR A 168 100.27 -27.01 -46.06
C THR A 168 100.48 -27.56 -47.46
N THR A 169 100.09 -26.79 -48.47
CA THR A 169 100.63 -26.95 -49.82
C THR A 169 102.11 -26.59 -49.75
N THR A 170 102.93 -27.57 -49.39
CA THR A 170 104.37 -27.55 -49.63
C THR A 170 104.56 -27.58 -51.14
N THR A 171 104.73 -26.42 -51.76
CA THR A 171 105.17 -26.33 -53.15
C THR A 171 106.59 -26.90 -53.21
N ALA A 172 106.70 -28.16 -53.63
CA ALA A 172 107.97 -28.82 -53.89
C ALA A 172 108.71 -28.08 -55.01
N ALA A 173 109.96 -27.68 -54.73
CA ALA A 173 110.91 -27.26 -55.74
C ALA A 173 111.19 -28.43 -56.71
N PRO A 174 111.17 -28.23 -58.04
CA PRO A 174 111.67 -29.24 -58.95
C PRO A 174 113.21 -29.22 -58.93
N ALA A 175 113.78 -30.29 -58.41
CA ALA A 175 115.18 -30.61 -58.60
C ALA A 175 115.43 -31.18 -60.00
N ALA A 176 116.57 -30.76 -60.55
CA ALA A 176 117.43 -31.44 -61.53
C ALA A 176 117.05 -31.41 -63.03
N ALA A 177 117.93 -30.77 -63.80
CA ALA A 177 118.67 -31.30 -64.97
C ALA A 177 119.50 -30.13 -65.55
N GLN A 178 120.71 -30.22 -66.09
CA GLN A 178 121.72 -31.24 -66.35
C GLN A 178 122.94 -30.45 -66.92
N GLN A 179 124.15 -31.00 -66.73
CA GLN A 179 125.46 -30.65 -67.34
C GLN A 179 126.25 -29.50 -66.73
#